data_AF-A0A7Y5ML96-F1
#
_entry.id   AF-A0A7Y5ML96-F1
#
_cell.length_a   1.000
_cell.length_b   1.000
_cell.length_c   1.000
_cell.angle_alpha   90.00
_cell.angle_beta   90.00
_cell.angle_gamma   90.00
#
_symmetry.space_group_name_H-M   'P 1'
#
loop_
_entity.id
_entity.type
_entity.pdbx_description
1 polymer ?
#
loop_
_entity_poly.entity_id
_entity_poly.type
_entity_poly.pdbx_seq_one_letter_code
_entity_poly.pdbx_strand_id
1 'polypeptide(L)'
;MAGERYLLDTNALIALSRGEESLLRRIEAASEVSVPFVAAGELYYGAFNSARPTENIRKLRDLLSGFSILFPSSATIETYAAIRYWLKKAGTPIPEADLWIAALAMQ
;
A
#
# COMPACT_ATOMS: atom_id res chain seq x y z
N MET A 1 -13.64 -20.91 -6.08
CA MET A 1 -13.63 -20.47 -4.66
C MET A 1 -13.05 -19.07 -4.65
N ALA A 2 -13.81 -18.07 -4.18
CA ALA A 2 -13.33 -16.69 -4.15
C ALA A 2 -12.23 -16.61 -3.07
N GLY A 3 -10.98 -16.45 -3.49
CA GLY A 3 -9.89 -16.22 -2.55
C GLY A 3 -10.01 -14.81 -1.94
N GLU A 4 -9.27 -14.58 -0.86
CA GLU A 4 -9.17 -13.23 -0.29
C GLU A 4 -8.37 -12.32 -1.24
N ARG A 5 -8.77 -11.05 -1.30
CA ARG A 5 -8.05 -10.00 -2.03
C ARG A 5 -7.36 -9.10 -1.03
N TYR A 6 -6.08 -8.82 -1.26
CA TYR A 6 -5.28 -8.00 -0.37
C TYR A 6 -4.76 -6.74 -1.06
N LEU A 7 -4.82 -5.64 -0.33
CA LEU A 7 -4.15 -4.39 -0.65
C LEU A 7 -3.07 -4.14 0.41
N LEU A 8 -1.80 -4.18 0.01
CA LEU A 8 -0.67 -4.15 0.94
C LEU A 8 -0.27 -2.71 1.28
N ASP A 9 -0.27 -2.35 2.57
CA ASP A 9 0.26 -1.07 3.02
C ASP A 9 1.80 -1.02 2.98
N THR A 10 2.35 0.15 3.29
CA THR A 10 3.81 0.36 3.30
C THR A 10 4.52 -0.57 4.30
N ASN A 11 3.90 -0.85 5.46
CA ASN A 11 4.48 -1.72 6.47
C ASN A 11 4.53 -3.18 6.01
N ALA A 12 3.46 -3.69 5.39
CA ALA A 12 3.43 -5.03 4.81
C ALA A 12 4.50 -5.20 3.72
N LEU A 13 4.70 -4.18 2.88
CA LEU A 13 5.75 -4.21 1.86
C LEU A 13 7.16 -4.21 2.45
N ILE A 14 7.38 -3.47 3.54
CA ILE A 14 8.65 -3.52 4.28
C ILE A 14 8.86 -4.91 4.89
N ALA A 15 7.82 -5.51 5.49
CA ALA A 15 7.88 -6.86 6.04
C ALA A 15 8.20 -7.92 4.97
N LEU A 16 7.55 -7.82 3.80
CA LEU A 16 7.85 -8.66 2.63
C LEU A 16 9.30 -8.54 2.19
N SER A 17 9.83 -7.32 2.12
CA SER A 17 11.24 -7.09 1.74
C SER A 17 12.24 -7.72 2.71
N ARG A 18 11.81 -8.02 3.94
CA ARG A 18 12.59 -8.72 4.98
C ARG A 18 12.40 -10.23 4.97
N GLY A 19 11.55 -10.77 4.10
CA GLY A 19 11.31 -12.20 3.96
C GLY A 19 10.41 -12.77 5.06
N GLU A 20 9.44 -12.01 5.58
CA GLU A 20 8.54 -12.51 6.63
C GLU A 20 7.65 -13.64 6.10
N GLU A 21 7.94 -14.88 6.52
CA GLU A 21 7.29 -16.09 5.99
C GLU A 21 5.77 -16.14 6.24
N SER A 22 5.31 -15.59 7.37
CA SER A 22 3.89 -15.58 7.73
C SER A 22 3.06 -14.80 6.69
N LEU A 23 3.61 -13.68 6.23
CA LEU A 23 3.02 -12.79 5.24
C LEU A 23 3.11 -13.38 3.83
N LEU A 24 4.24 -13.98 3.48
CA LEU A 24 4.43 -14.68 2.21
C LEU A 24 3.37 -15.77 2.01
N ARG A 25 3.16 -16.64 3.01
CA ARG A 25 2.14 -17.70 2.94
C ARG A 25 0.72 -17.17 2.73
N ARG A 26 0.39 -16.02 3.34
CA ARG A 26 -0.93 -15.39 3.17
C ARG A 26 -1.11 -14.83 1.75
N ILE A 27 -0.07 -14.24 1.20
CA ILE A 27 -0.06 -13.67 -0.15
C ILE A 27 -0.14 -14.76 -1.21
N GLU A 28 0.60 -15.87 -1.03
CA GLU A 28 0.55 -17.02 -1.94
C GLU A 28 -0.83 -17.69 -1.98
N ALA A 29 -1.57 -17.65 -0.87
CA ALA A 29 -2.93 -18.20 -0.79
C ALA A 29 -4.03 -17.24 -1.28
N ALA A 30 -3.69 -15.97 -1.54
CA ALA A 30 -4.65 -14.95 -1.95
C ALA A 30 -5.02 -15.08 -3.42
N SER A 31 -6.24 -14.68 -3.78
CA SER A 31 -6.64 -14.65 -5.20
C SER A 31 -6.10 -13.41 -5.93
N GLU A 32 -5.87 -12.33 -5.21
CA GLU A 32 -5.39 -11.07 -5.77
C GLU A 32 -4.60 -10.32 -4.70
N VAL A 33 -3.44 -9.78 -5.09
CA VAL A 33 -2.62 -8.93 -4.23
C VAL A 33 -2.15 -7.72 -5.01
N SER A 34 -2.49 -6.55 -4.48
CA SER A 34 -2.21 -5.25 -5.10
C SER A 34 -1.53 -4.32 -4.09
N VAL A 35 -0.91 -3.26 -4.61
CA VAL A 35 -0.21 -2.24 -3.83
C VAL A 35 -0.82 -0.87 -4.10
N PRO A 36 -1.20 -0.08 -3.08
CA PRO A 36 -1.62 1.30 -3.26
C PRO A 36 -0.53 2.13 -3.93
N PHE A 37 -0.89 2.96 -4.91
CA PHE A 37 0.06 3.88 -5.54
C PHE A 37 0.80 4.75 -4.52
N VAL A 38 0.11 5.17 -3.46
CA VAL A 38 0.67 6.01 -2.40
C VAL A 38 1.74 5.27 -1.59
N ALA A 39 1.53 4.00 -1.25
CA ALA A 39 2.50 3.16 -0.55
C ALA A 39 3.75 2.92 -1.42
N ALA A 40 3.55 2.67 -2.72
CA ALA A 40 4.67 2.59 -3.67
C ALA A 40 5.47 3.90 -3.71
N GLY A 41 4.79 5.04 -3.73
CA GLY A 41 5.40 6.37 -3.66
C GLY A 41 6.23 6.61 -2.39
N GLU A 42 5.69 6.24 -1.22
CA GLU A 42 6.41 6.34 0.05
C GLU A 42 7.69 5.50 0.07
N LEU A 43 7.63 4.26 -0.46
CA LEU A 43 8.81 3.39 -0.56
C LEU A 43 9.86 3.97 -1.50
N TYR A 44 9.46 4.55 -2.64
CA TYR A 44 10.40 5.21 -3.54
C TYR A 44 11.05 6.42 -2.87
N TYR A 45 10.27 7.25 -2.17
CA TYR A 45 10.80 8.37 -1.40
C TYR A 45 11.81 7.92 -0.34
N GLY A 46 11.49 6.85 0.41
CA GLY A 46 12.41 6.25 1.36
C GLY A 46 13.69 5.72 0.70
N ALA A 47 13.58 5.09 -0.48
CA ALA A 47 14.74 4.61 -1.23
C ALA A 47 15.64 5.77 -1.70
N PHE A 48 15.06 6.87 -2.22
CA PHE A 48 15.80 8.06 -2.62
C PHE A 48 16.56 8.71 -1.46
N ASN A 49 15.99 8.69 -0.24
CA ASN A 49 16.61 9.26 0.96
C ASN A 49 17.56 8.31 1.70
N SER A 50 17.74 7.09 1.20
CA SER A 50 18.58 6.09 1.86
C SER A 50 20.08 6.33 1.61
N ALA A 51 20.94 5.66 2.40
CA ALA A 51 22.39 5.69 2.18
C ALA A 51 22.83 5.03 0.85
N ARG A 52 21.96 4.24 0.21
CA ARG A 52 22.25 3.49 -1.03
C ARG A 52 21.08 3.57 -2.01
N PRO A 53 20.79 4.77 -2.56
CA PRO A 53 19.58 5.01 -3.33
C PRO A 53 19.48 4.13 -4.59
N THR A 54 20.57 4.01 -5.37
CA THR A 54 20.58 3.19 -6.59
C THR A 54 20.28 1.71 -6.31
N GLU A 55 20.87 1.16 -5.24
CA GLU A 55 20.65 -0.23 -4.84
C GLU A 55 19.20 -0.45 -4.38
N ASN A 56 18.69 0.44 -3.52
CA ASN A 56 17.35 0.32 -2.94
C ASN A 56 16.25 0.55 -3.97
N ILE A 57 16.44 1.48 -4.91
CA ILE A 57 15.51 1.69 -6.03
C ILE A 57 15.41 0.46 -6.92
N ARG A 58 16.54 -0.23 -7.17
CA ARG A 58 16.55 -1.48 -7.95
C ARG A 58 15.76 -2.56 -7.22
N LYS A 59 16.08 -2.82 -5.94
CA LYS A 59 15.36 -3.80 -5.11
C LYS A 59 13.86 -3.51 -5.04
N LEU A 60 13.48 -2.25 -4.89
CA LEU A 60 12.08 -1.84 -4.84
C LEU A 60 11.37 -2.08 -6.17
N ARG A 61 12.02 -1.76 -7.30
CA ARG A 61 11.47 -2.04 -8.63
C ARG A 61 11.26 -3.54 -8.82
N ASP A 62 12.24 -4.36 -8.43
CA ASP A 62 12.14 -5.81 -8.53
C ASP A 62 11.01 -6.35 -7.65
N LEU A 63 10.88 -5.86 -6.40
CA LEU A 63 9.77 -6.21 -5.49
C LEU A 63 8.41 -5.85 -6.09
N LEU A 64 8.24 -4.61 -6.54
CA LEU A 64 6.96 -4.11 -7.05
C LEU A 64 6.57 -4.74 -8.39
N SER A 65 7.53 -5.29 -9.15
CA SER A 65 7.24 -5.98 -10.42
C SER A 65 6.34 -7.22 -10.26
N GLY A 66 6.26 -7.78 -9.06
CA GLY A 66 5.38 -8.91 -8.73
C GLY A 66 3.95 -8.51 -8.37
N PHE A 67 3.62 -7.21 -8.29
CA PHE A 67 2.33 -6.71 -7.82
C PHE A 67 1.69 -5.75 -8.83
N SER A 68 0.36 -5.73 -8.83
CA SER A 68 -0.38 -4.66 -9.53
C SER A 68 -0.44 -3.41 -8.65
N ILE A 69 -0.16 -2.25 -9.23
CA ILE A 69 -0.35 -0.97 -8.54
C ILE A 69 -1.80 -0.52 -8.70
N LEU A 70 -2.50 -0.34 -7.58
CA LEU A 70 -3.86 0.15 -7.54
C LEU A 70 -3.88 1.69 -7.50
N PHE A 71 -4.46 2.27 -8.54
CA PHE A 71 -4.65 3.72 -8.68
C PHE A 71 -6.05 4.14 -8.25
N PRO A 72 -6.24 5.42 -7.87
CA PRO A 72 -7.53 5.93 -7.46
C PRO A 72 -8.52 6.00 -8.63
N SER A 73 -9.77 5.67 -8.34
CA SER A 73 -10.91 5.90 -9.22
C SER A 73 -11.77 7.05 -8.69
N SER A 74 -12.83 7.41 -9.41
CA SER A 74 -13.83 8.38 -8.92
C SER A 74 -14.43 7.96 -7.57
N ALA A 75 -14.67 6.66 -7.37
CA ALA A 75 -15.16 6.12 -6.10
C ALA A 75 -14.15 6.33 -4.95
N THR A 76 -12.85 6.20 -5.24
CA THR A 76 -11.80 6.47 -4.25
C THR A 76 -11.83 7.92 -3.79
N ILE A 77 -12.05 8.88 -4.69
CA ILE A 77 -12.06 10.32 -4.37
C ILE A 77 -13.19 10.64 -3.38
N GLU A 78 -14.40 10.15 -3.66
CA GLU A 78 -15.57 10.34 -2.79
C GLU A 78 -15.35 9.68 -1.42
N THR A 79 -14.84 8.45 -1.43
CA THR A 79 -14.59 7.67 -0.21
C THR A 79 -13.53 8.34 0.67
N TYR A 80 -12.42 8.78 0.08
CA TYR A 80 -11.37 9.54 0.76
C TYR A 80 -11.95 10.78 1.45
N ALA A 81 -12.74 11.57 0.73
CA ALA A 81 -13.32 12.81 1.27
C ALA A 81 -14.26 12.51 2.44
N ALA A 82 -15.08 11.46 2.34
CA ALA A 82 -15.97 11.02 3.39
C ALA A 82 -15.19 10.56 4.64
N ILE A 83 -14.20 9.67 4.49
CA ILE A 83 -13.37 9.18 5.61
C ILE A 83 -12.69 10.35 6.32
N ARG A 84 -12.05 11.24 5.56
CA ARG A 84 -11.37 12.42 6.10
C ARG A 84 -12.32 13.35 6.86
N TYR A 85 -13.51 13.59 6.33
CA TYR A 85 -14.53 14.39 7.00
C TYR A 85 -14.92 13.78 8.35
N TRP A 86 -15.24 12.48 8.37
CA TRP A 86 -15.70 11.80 9.58
C TRP A 86 -14.62 11.69 10.64
N LEU A 87 -13.38 11.35 10.28
CA LEU A 87 -12.25 11.29 11.22
C LEU A 87 -11.92 12.66 11.81
N LYS A 88 -11.94 13.71 11.00
CA LYS A 88 -11.75 15.09 11.49
C LYS A 88 -12.87 15.49 12.44
N LYS A 89 -14.12 15.19 12.11
CA LYS A 89 -15.29 15.48 12.96
C LYS A 89 -15.24 14.71 14.29
N ALA A 90 -14.72 13.49 14.27
CA ALA A 90 -14.53 12.65 15.46
C ALA A 90 -13.31 13.06 16.31
N GLY A 91 -12.46 13.98 15.84
CA GLY A 91 -11.24 14.39 16.54
C GLY A 91 -10.10 13.37 16.47
N THR A 92 -10.16 12.42 15.53
CA THR A 92 -9.18 11.34 15.36
C THR A 92 -8.59 11.34 13.95
N PRO A 93 -7.91 12.42 13.51
CA PRO A 93 -7.27 12.43 12.20
C PRO A 93 -6.14 11.39 12.14
N ILE A 94 -6.01 10.74 10.99
CA ILE A 94 -4.89 9.83 10.68
C ILE A 94 -4.03 10.43 9.56
N PRO A 95 -2.80 9.93 9.34
CA PRO A 95 -1.94 10.39 8.26
C PRO A 95 -2.62 10.37 6.89
N GLU A 96 -2.20 11.30 6.03
CA GLU A 96 -2.78 11.50 4.70
C GLU A 96 -2.63 10.26 3.80
N ALA A 97 -1.47 9.58 3.87
CA ALA A 97 -1.24 8.35 3.13
C ALA A 97 -2.21 7.23 3.55
N ASP A 98 -2.45 7.06 4.86
CA ASP A 98 -3.37 6.05 5.39
C ASP A 98 -4.82 6.30 4.95
N LEU A 99 -5.23 7.58 4.83
CA LEU A 99 -6.54 7.93 4.28
C LEU A 99 -6.69 7.44 2.83
N TRP A 100 -5.66 7.64 1.99
CA TRP A 100 -5.68 7.18 0.61
C TRP A 100 -5.67 5.65 0.52
N ILE A 101 -4.87 4.98 1.35
CA ILE A 101 -4.83 3.51 1.41
C ILE A 101 -6.22 2.95 1.80
N ALA A 102 -6.83 3.50 2.85
CA ALA A 102 -8.17 3.10 3.29
C ALA A 102 -9.22 3.32 2.20
N ALA A 103 -9.19 4.48 1.53
CA ALA A 103 -10.12 4.77 0.44
C ALA A 103 -9.92 3.84 -0.78
N LEU A 104 -8.68 3.48 -1.11
CA LEU A 104 -8.37 2.54 -2.19
C LEU A 104 -8.82 1.12 -1.86
N ALA A 105 -8.75 0.71 -0.60
CA ALA A 105 -9.23 -0.60 -0.14
C ALA A 105 -10.76 -0.74 -0.20
N MET A 106 -11.48 0.38 -0.20
CA MET A 106 -12.94 0.45 -0.19
C MET A 106 -13.56 0.75 -1.56
N GLN A 107 -12.73 0.89 -2.61
CA GLN A 107 -13.22 1.24 -3.95
C GLN A 107 -13.91 0.08 -4.68
#